data_AF-A0A1S6QI49-F1
#
_entry.id   AF-A0A1S6QI49-F1
#
_cell.length_a   1.000
_cell.length_b   1.000
_cell.length_c   1.000
_cell.angle_alpha   90.00
_cell.angle_beta   90.00
_cell.angle_gamma   90.00
#
_symmetry.space_group_name_H-M   'P 1'
#
loop_
_entity.id
_entity.type
_entity.pdbx_description
1 polymer ?
#
loop_
_entity_poly.entity_id
_entity_poly.type
_entity_poly.pdbx_seq_one_letter_code
_entity_poly.pdbx_strand_id
1 'polypeptide(L)'
;MKPEEKKVIGWAVISLVVFLLTNAIMTFKWMDLTRPVTMAETLQVTYIAIAFYAATIVLAMLKVRLSYYLLAVVVAIYSVGFVGMGITLVQGSNGNILLRILVLALVIFGIVVNVYWYMLAFKLRSVLQTELIKKRAAKHNTEIR
;
A
#
# COMPACT_ATOMS: atom_id res chain seq x y z
N MET A 1 18.84 -10.57 1.48
CA MET A 1 17.81 -10.05 0.55
C MET A 1 18.47 -9.40 -0.64
N LYS A 2 17.95 -9.66 -1.84
CA LYS A 2 18.36 -8.99 -3.08
C LYS A 2 18.00 -7.49 -3.01
N PRO A 3 18.71 -6.60 -3.73
CA PRO A 3 18.42 -5.16 -3.74
C PRO A 3 16.96 -4.84 -4.12
N GLU A 4 16.39 -5.60 -5.06
CA GLU A 4 15.00 -5.44 -5.51
C GLU A 4 13.99 -5.75 -4.40
N GLU A 5 14.23 -6.79 -3.60
CA GLU A 5 13.39 -7.15 -2.45
C GLU A 5 13.40 -6.02 -1.40
N LYS A 6 14.58 -5.46 -1.10
CA LYS A 6 14.71 -4.32 -0.16
C LYS A 6 13.96 -3.09 -0.67
N LYS A 7 14.03 -2.83 -1.97
CA LYS A 7 13.32 -1.72 -2.61
C LYS A 7 11.80 -1.90 -2.47
N VAL A 8 11.26 -3.08 -2.74
CA VAL A 8 9.82 -3.37 -2.58
C VAL A 8 9.36 -3.16 -1.14
N ILE A 9 10.12 -3.62 -0.14
CA ILE A 9 9.77 -3.41 1.27
C ILE A 9 9.84 -1.93 1.64
N GLY A 10 10.89 -1.20 1.22
CA GLY A 10 11.02 0.23 1.49
C GLY A 10 9.84 1.03 0.95
N TRP A 11 9.42 0.76 -0.28
CA TRP A 11 8.24 1.41 -0.87
C TRP A 11 6.92 1.00 -0.21
N ALA A 12 6.81 -0.22 0.32
CA ALA A 12 5.66 -0.62 1.14
C ALA A 12 5.54 0.26 2.39
N VAL A 13 6.67 0.47 3.09
CA VAL A 13 6.72 1.31 4.30
C VAL A 13 6.40 2.76 3.97
N ILE A 14 6.97 3.31 2.89
CA ILE A 14 6.66 4.68 2.45
C ILE A 14 5.16 4.82 2.15
N SER A 15 4.57 3.86 1.44
CA SER A 15 3.14 3.86 1.12
C SER A 15 2.28 3.82 2.39
N LEU A 16 2.63 2.97 3.36
CA LEU A 16 1.95 2.92 4.66
C LEU A 16 2.05 4.26 5.39
N VAL A 17 3.25 4.84 5.48
CA VAL A 17 3.45 6.11 6.19
C VAL A 17 2.62 7.23 5.55
N VAL A 18 2.63 7.34 4.23
CA VAL A 18 1.81 8.34 3.52
C VAL A 18 0.32 8.12 3.82
N PHE A 19 -0.16 6.87 3.76
CA PHE A 19 -1.55 6.56 4.08
C PHE A 19 -1.93 6.96 5.51
N LEU A 20 -1.09 6.59 6.50
CA LEU A 20 -1.33 6.90 7.91
C LEU A 20 -1.31 8.42 8.16
N LEU A 21 -0.37 9.15 7.56
CA LEU A 21 -0.31 10.60 7.66
C LEU A 21 -1.55 11.26 7.09
N THR A 22 -1.97 10.87 5.89
CA THR A 22 -3.19 11.40 5.27
C THR A 22 -4.41 11.09 6.12
N ASN A 23 -4.54 9.85 6.61
CA ASN A 23 -5.65 9.43 7.48
C ASN A 23 -5.69 10.20 8.81
N ALA A 24 -4.53 10.51 9.40
CA ALA A 24 -4.44 11.30 10.62
C ALA A 24 -4.84 12.77 10.37
N ILE A 25 -4.37 13.38 9.27
CA ILE A 25 -4.69 14.77 8.93
C ILE A 25 -6.21 14.97 8.78
N MET A 26 -6.94 13.97 8.28
CA MET A 26 -8.40 14.01 8.14
C MET A 26 -9.16 14.18 9.47
N THR A 27 -8.53 13.92 10.61
CA THR A 27 -9.14 14.12 11.94
C THR A 27 -9.10 15.55 12.44
N PHE A 28 -8.28 16.39 11.83
CA PHE A 28 -8.05 17.74 12.33
C PHE A 28 -9.27 18.63 12.10
N LYS A 29 -9.65 19.40 13.12
CA LYS A 29 -10.84 20.27 13.10
C LYS A 29 -10.84 21.29 11.96
N TRP A 30 -9.66 21.74 11.51
CA TRP A 30 -9.55 22.69 10.40
C TRP A 30 -9.97 22.12 9.03
N MET A 31 -10.16 20.80 8.95
CA MET A 31 -10.62 20.15 7.73
C MET A 31 -12.10 20.42 7.51
N ASP A 32 -12.82 20.81 8.57
CA ASP A 32 -14.22 21.21 8.57
C ASP A 32 -15.06 20.30 7.67
N LEU A 33 -15.00 19.01 7.99
CA LEU A 33 -15.68 17.96 7.24
C LEU A 33 -17.15 17.90 7.65
N THR A 34 -18.06 17.82 6.67
CA THR A 34 -19.51 17.69 6.89
C THR A 34 -19.85 16.51 7.80
N ARG A 35 -19.11 15.40 7.64
CA ARG A 35 -19.06 14.31 8.61
C ARG A 35 -17.65 14.29 9.22
N PRO A 36 -17.49 14.73 10.48
CA PRO A 36 -16.19 14.68 11.14
C PRO A 36 -15.70 13.23 11.23
N VAL A 37 -14.44 13.01 10.85
CA VAL A 37 -13.78 11.72 11.06
C VAL A 37 -13.39 11.65 12.54
N THR A 38 -13.88 10.65 13.24
CA THR A 38 -13.59 10.46 14.65
C THR A 38 -12.23 9.81 14.85
N MET A 39 -11.57 10.10 15.97
CA MET A 39 -10.30 9.47 16.32
C MET A 39 -10.40 7.94 16.40
N ALA A 40 -11.57 7.41 16.83
CA ALA A 40 -11.83 5.98 16.91
C ALA A 40 -11.83 5.33 15.51
N GLU A 41 -12.53 5.93 14.53
CA GLU A 41 -12.53 5.46 13.14
C GLU A 41 -11.10 5.50 12.54
N THR A 42 -10.36 6.58 12.78
CA THR A 42 -8.97 6.72 12.32
C THR A 42 -8.04 5.68 12.92
N LEU A 43 -8.18 5.37 14.22
CA LEU A 43 -7.39 4.32 14.88
C LEU A 43 -7.74 2.94 14.33
N GLN A 44 -9.03 2.65 14.12
CA GLN A 44 -9.46 1.39 13.52
C GLN A 44 -8.84 1.19 12.14
N VAL A 45 -8.93 2.20 11.27
CA VAL A 45 -8.32 2.18 9.93
C VAL A 45 -6.80 2.04 10.03
N THR A 46 -6.15 2.73 10.97
CA THR A 46 -4.70 2.66 11.22
C THR A 46 -4.27 1.24 11.60
N TYR A 47 -4.97 0.58 12.54
CA TYR A 47 -4.62 -0.78 12.96
C TYR A 47 -4.80 -1.80 11.85
N ILE A 48 -5.92 -1.72 11.12
CA ILE A 48 -6.15 -2.56 9.94
C ILE A 48 -5.03 -2.31 8.93
N ALA A 49 -4.66 -1.05 8.72
CA ALA A 49 -3.64 -0.69 7.74
C ALA A 49 -2.27 -1.32 8.08
N ILE A 50 -1.84 -1.13 9.32
CA ILE A 50 -0.59 -1.69 9.83
C ILE A 50 -0.60 -3.22 9.74
N ALA A 51 -1.69 -3.87 10.16
CA ALA A 51 -1.80 -5.33 10.13
C ALA A 51 -1.66 -5.88 8.70
N PHE A 52 -2.34 -5.30 7.73
CA PHE A 52 -2.29 -5.73 6.34
C PHE A 52 -0.92 -5.47 5.71
N TYR A 53 -0.31 -4.30 5.89
CA TYR A 53 1.03 -4.02 5.38
C TYR A 53 2.08 -4.94 6.03
N ALA A 54 2.02 -5.13 7.35
CA ALA A 54 2.91 -6.04 8.07
C ALA A 54 2.76 -7.48 7.57
N ALA A 55 1.54 -7.98 7.43
CA ALA A 55 1.29 -9.32 6.87
C ALA A 55 1.87 -9.46 5.46
N THR A 56 1.73 -8.44 4.62
CA THR A 56 2.29 -8.45 3.27
C THR A 56 3.82 -8.51 3.28
N ILE A 57 4.47 -7.75 4.16
CA ILE A 57 5.92 -7.75 4.33
C ILE A 57 6.41 -9.11 4.85
N VAL A 58 5.74 -9.67 5.87
CA VAL A 58 6.08 -10.99 6.44
C VAL A 58 5.94 -12.08 5.39
N LEU A 59 4.83 -12.13 4.65
CA LEU A 59 4.64 -13.12 3.60
C LEU A 59 5.66 -12.97 2.46
N ALA A 60 6.06 -11.75 2.12
CA ALA A 60 7.12 -11.50 1.15
C ALA A 60 8.48 -12.04 1.63
N MET A 61 8.81 -11.89 2.92
CA MET A 61 10.01 -12.48 3.51
C MET A 61 9.98 -14.00 3.48
N LEU A 62 8.82 -14.62 3.71
CA LEU A 62 8.63 -16.07 3.66
C LEU A 62 8.61 -16.65 2.23
N LYS A 63 8.63 -15.81 1.19
CA LYS A 63 8.63 -16.21 -0.23
C LYS A 63 7.46 -17.12 -0.64
N VAL A 64 6.32 -17.01 0.06
CA VAL A 64 5.13 -17.83 -0.18
C VAL A 64 4.32 -17.26 -1.35
N ARG A 65 3.70 -18.11 -2.17
CA ARG A 65 2.84 -17.68 -3.30
C ARG A 65 1.65 -16.81 -2.87
N LEU A 66 1.17 -16.97 -1.64
CA LEU A 66 0.06 -16.19 -1.10
C LEU A 66 0.41 -14.71 -0.89
N SER A 67 1.70 -14.40 -0.67
CA SER A 67 2.19 -13.03 -0.48
C SER A 67 1.76 -12.10 -1.62
N TYR A 68 1.71 -12.61 -2.85
CA TYR A 68 1.41 -11.84 -4.04
C TYR A 68 -0.07 -11.49 -4.19
N TYR A 69 -0.97 -12.41 -3.83
CA TYR A 69 -2.41 -12.14 -3.83
C TYR A 69 -2.76 -11.15 -2.72
N LEU A 70 -2.16 -11.31 -1.54
CA LEU A 70 -2.36 -10.36 -0.44
C LEU A 70 -1.85 -8.97 -0.82
N LEU A 71 -0.72 -8.86 -1.51
CA LEU A 71 -0.18 -7.58 -1.96
C LEU A 71 -1.12 -6.85 -2.93
N ALA A 72 -1.72 -7.56 -3.89
CA ALA A 72 -2.70 -6.97 -4.81
C ALA A 72 -3.96 -6.48 -4.07
N VAL A 73 -4.45 -7.28 -3.12
CA VAL A 73 -5.59 -6.91 -2.25
C VAL A 73 -5.27 -5.66 -1.44
N VAL A 74 -4.09 -5.62 -0.83
CA VAL A 74 -3.60 -4.48 -0.05
C VAL A 74 -3.57 -3.21 -0.90
N VAL A 75 -2.96 -3.26 -2.08
CA VAL A 75 -2.92 -2.12 -3.00
C VAL A 75 -4.32 -1.65 -3.37
N ALA A 76 -5.25 -2.57 -3.66
CA ALA A 76 -6.62 -2.23 -4.00
C ALA A 76 -7.34 -1.52 -2.84
N ILE A 77 -7.25 -2.08 -1.62
CA ILE A 77 -7.89 -1.52 -0.42
C ILE A 77 -7.38 -0.10 -0.14
N TYR A 78 -6.07 0.14 -0.17
CA TYR A 78 -5.54 1.47 0.10
C TYR A 78 -5.78 2.47 -1.02
N SER A 79 -5.83 2.02 -2.28
CA SER A 79 -6.23 2.89 -3.39
C SER A 79 -7.68 3.37 -3.19
N VAL A 80 -8.59 2.47 -2.82
CA VAL A 80 -9.97 2.83 -2.47
C VAL A 80 -9.99 3.76 -1.26
N GLY A 81 -9.16 3.51 -0.24
CA GLY A 81 -9.02 4.40 0.92
C GLY A 81 -8.62 5.83 0.55
N PHE A 82 -7.59 6.00 -0.28
CA PHE A 82 -7.16 7.31 -0.78
C PHE A 82 -8.26 7.99 -1.61
N VAL A 83 -8.92 7.26 -2.50
CA VAL A 83 -10.04 7.78 -3.30
C VAL A 83 -11.17 8.26 -2.38
N GLY A 84 -11.54 7.47 -1.37
CA GLY A 84 -12.54 7.85 -0.38
C GLY A 84 -12.18 9.14 0.34
N MET A 85 -10.94 9.27 0.84
CA MET A 85 -10.45 10.51 1.46
C MET A 85 -10.51 11.69 0.49
N GLY A 86 -10.12 11.51 -0.78
CA GLY A 86 -10.20 12.53 -1.82
C GLY A 86 -11.63 13.00 -2.08
N ILE A 87 -12.59 12.07 -2.18
CA ILE A 87 -14.01 12.38 -2.35
C ILE A 87 -14.52 13.17 -1.14
N THR A 88 -14.22 12.72 0.09
CA THR A 88 -14.58 13.43 1.32
C THR A 88 -14.02 14.85 1.34
N LEU A 89 -12.78 15.04 0.91
CA LEU A 89 -12.14 16.36 0.82
C LEU A 89 -12.79 17.28 -0.21
N VAL A 90 -13.23 16.77 -1.36
CA VAL A 90 -13.80 17.59 -2.44
C VAL A 90 -15.25 17.94 -2.15
N GLN A 91 -16.05 16.95 -1.74
CA GLN A 91 -17.51 17.07 -1.66
C GLN A 91 -18.03 17.37 -0.25
N GLY A 92 -17.26 17.01 0.78
CA GLY A 92 -17.70 17.01 2.17
C GLY A 92 -16.82 17.84 3.10
N SER A 93 -16.18 18.89 2.60
CA SER A 93 -15.32 19.78 3.39
C SER A 93 -15.61 21.24 3.05
N ASN A 94 -15.82 22.06 4.09
CA ASN A 94 -15.94 23.52 3.98
C ASN A 94 -14.69 24.26 4.50
N GLY A 95 -13.64 23.50 4.84
CA GLY A 95 -12.40 24.04 5.39
C GLY A 95 -11.61 24.89 4.39
N ASN A 96 -10.51 25.46 4.86
CA ASN A 96 -9.65 26.33 4.05
C ASN A 96 -9.24 25.65 2.73
N ILE A 97 -9.55 26.30 1.60
CA ILE A 97 -9.31 25.77 0.25
C ILE A 97 -7.85 25.39 0.01
N LEU A 98 -6.90 26.19 0.50
CA LEU A 98 -5.47 25.95 0.30
C LEU A 98 -5.03 24.68 1.03
N LEU A 99 -5.48 24.50 2.28
CA LEU A 99 -5.20 23.28 3.05
C LEU A 99 -5.83 22.06 2.38
N ARG A 100 -7.07 22.16 1.89
CA ARG A 100 -7.73 21.07 1.16
C ARG A 100 -6.95 20.67 -0.09
N ILE A 101 -6.45 21.64 -0.86
CA ILE A 101 -5.64 21.38 -2.06
C ILE A 101 -4.33 20.68 -1.68
N LEU A 102 -3.66 21.10 -0.60
CA LEU A 102 -2.45 20.44 -0.11
C LEU A 102 -2.71 18.99 0.31
N VAL A 103 -3.80 18.72 1.03
CA VAL A 103 -4.16 17.35 1.42
C VAL A 103 -4.60 16.53 0.20
N LEU A 104 -5.29 17.12 -0.78
CA LEU A 104 -5.60 16.45 -2.05
C LEU A 104 -4.35 16.10 -2.84
N ALA A 105 -3.35 16.97 -2.88
CA ALA A 105 -2.05 16.67 -3.48
C ALA A 105 -1.38 15.50 -2.77
N LEU A 106 -1.47 15.44 -1.43
CA LEU A 106 -0.96 14.32 -0.63
C LEU A 106 -1.73 13.01 -0.91
N VAL A 107 -3.05 13.06 -1.09
CA VAL A 107 -3.86 11.91 -1.51
C VAL A 107 -3.42 11.40 -2.88
N ILE A 108 -3.28 12.29 -3.87
CA ILE A 108 -2.82 11.93 -5.22
C ILE A 108 -1.41 11.33 -5.16
N PHE A 109 -0.51 11.95 -4.41
CA PHE A 109 0.83 11.42 -4.19
C PHE A 109 0.79 10.02 -3.57
N GLY A 110 -0.05 9.80 -2.56
CA GLY A 110 -0.26 8.49 -1.94
C GLY A 110 -0.73 7.43 -2.94
N ILE A 111 -1.65 7.77 -3.84
CA ILE A 111 -2.08 6.86 -4.92
C ILE A 111 -0.90 6.52 -5.83
N VAL A 112 -0.13 7.52 -6.28
CA VAL A 112 1.05 7.31 -7.15
C VAL A 112 2.08 6.41 -6.47
N VAL A 113 2.38 6.65 -5.20
CA VAL A 113 3.30 5.83 -4.39
C VAL A 113 2.80 4.39 -4.29
N ASN A 114 1.51 4.19 -4.01
CA ASN A 114 0.92 2.86 -3.87
C ASN A 114 0.93 2.08 -5.20
N VAL A 115 0.61 2.73 -6.31
CA VAL A 115 0.70 2.14 -7.66
C VAL A 115 2.14 1.84 -8.04
N TYR A 116 3.08 2.74 -7.76
CA TYR A 116 4.50 2.52 -8.00
C TYR A 116 5.03 1.31 -7.22
N TRP A 117 4.67 1.21 -5.95
CA TRP A 117 5.00 0.05 -5.13
C TRP A 117 4.44 -1.25 -5.69
N TYR A 118 3.18 -1.26 -6.14
CA TYR A 118 2.57 -2.41 -6.80
C TYR A 118 3.35 -2.86 -8.03
N MET A 119 3.74 -1.93 -8.91
CA MET A 119 4.53 -2.24 -10.09
C MET A 119 5.88 -2.89 -9.75
N LEU A 120 6.57 -2.39 -8.71
CA LEU A 120 7.81 -2.98 -8.24
C LEU A 120 7.60 -4.40 -7.70
N ALA A 121 6.57 -4.60 -6.89
CA ALA A 121 6.23 -5.91 -6.33
C ALA A 121 5.84 -6.91 -7.43
N PHE A 122 5.10 -6.46 -8.45
CA PHE A 122 4.73 -7.27 -9.60
C PHE A 122 5.96 -7.67 -10.44
N LYS A 123 6.89 -6.74 -10.67
CA LYS A 123 8.15 -7.03 -11.37
C LYS A 123 9.01 -8.04 -10.60
N LEU A 124 9.11 -7.90 -9.28
CA LEU A 124 9.85 -8.85 -8.45
C LEU A 124 9.25 -10.26 -8.52
N ARG A 125 7.91 -10.37 -8.60
CA ARG A 125 7.20 -11.64 -8.76
C ARG A 125 7.59 -12.34 -10.07
N SER A 126 7.58 -11.64 -11.20
CA SER A 126 7.87 -12.28 -12.49
C SER A 126 9.27 -12.88 -12.50
N VAL A 127 10.26 -12.17 -11.95
CA VAL A 127 11.63 -12.66 -11.77
C VAL A 127 11.68 -13.91 -10.88
N LEU A 128 11.01 -13.87 -9.71
CA LEU A 128 10.99 -15.00 -8.78
C LEU A 128 10.30 -16.25 -9.35
N GLN A 129 9.23 -16.08 -10.13
CA GLN A 129 8.55 -17.20 -10.78
C GLN A 129 9.43 -17.86 -11.83
N THR A 130 10.13 -17.07 -12.65
CA THR A 130 11.08 -17.61 -13.64
C THR A 130 12.22 -18.37 -12.97
N GLU A 131 12.77 -17.87 -11.86
CA GLU A 131 13.82 -18.56 -11.10
C GLU A 131 13.35 -19.90 -10.53
N LEU A 132 12.13 -19.97 -9.99
CA LEU A 132 11.55 -21.21 -9.46
C LEU A 132 11.31 -22.27 -10.54
N ILE A 133 10.84 -21.86 -11.71
CA ILE A 133 10.64 -22.77 -12.86
C ILE A 133 11.98 -23.30 -13.34
N LYS A 134 12.99 -22.43 -13.50
CA LYS A 134 14.36 -22.84 -13.88
C LYS A 134 14.96 -23.83 -12.88
N LYS A 135 14.80 -23.59 -11.58
CA LYS A 135 15.27 -24.53 -10.53
C LYS A 135 14.58 -25.90 -10.63
N ARG A 136 13.27 -25.94 -10.89
CA ARG A 136 12.55 -27.22 -11.07
C ARG A 136 13.01 -27.97 -12.31
N ALA A 137 13.18 -27.27 -13.44
CA ALA A 137 13.67 -27.86 -14.67
C ALA A 137 15.09 -28.42 -14.52
N ALA A 138 16.00 -27.67 -13.87
CA ALA A 138 17.36 -28.14 -13.60
C ALA A 138 17.36 -29.39 -12.70
N LYS A 139 16.54 -29.41 -11.64
CA LYS A 139 16.42 -30.57 -10.75
C LYS A 139 15.92 -31.81 -11.51
N HIS A 140 14.88 -31.65 -12.34
CA HIS A 140 14.34 -32.74 -13.15
C HIS A 140 15.37 -33.31 -14.14
N ASN A 141 16.15 -32.46 -14.82
CA ASN A 141 17.23 -32.90 -15.71
C ASN A 141 18.37 -33.63 -14.97
N THR A 142 18.53 -33.42 -13.67
CA THR A 142 19.55 -34.10 -12.86
C THR A 142 19.06 -35.47 -12.36
N GLU A 143 17.75 -35.65 -12.20
CA GLU A 143 17.14 -36.93 -11.78
C GLU A 143 16.97 -37.93 -12.96
N ILE A 144 17.00 -37.45 -14.21
CA ILE A 144 16.90 -38.29 -15.44
C ILE A 144 18.29 -38.76 -15.93
N ARG A 145 19.37 -38.16 -15.43
CA ARG A 145 20.75 -38.51 -15.78
C ARG A 145 21.34 -39.51 -14.80
#